data_AF-A0ABD5YCT1-F1
#
_entry.id   AF-A0ABD5YCT1-F1
#
_cell.length_a   1.000
_cell.length_b   1.000
_cell.length_c   1.000
_cell.angle_alpha   90.00
_cell.angle_beta   90.00
_cell.angle_gamma   90.00
#
_symmetry.space_group_name_H-M   'P 1'
#
loop_
_entity.id
_entity.type
_entity.pdbx_description
1 polymer ?
#
loop_
_entity_poly.entity_id
_entity_poly.type
_entity_poly.pdbx_seq_one_letter_code
_entity_poly.pdbx_strand_id
1 'polypeptide(L)'
;MTDNSSRNPGDAATDGGRAPDDAATDGGVATGAAQTHKNTDYLSEEVNLLKPSTAYMRDHLRIVWTGFIVWALIVFGPVTLTMLAPGVMTTTMPVLGFPWHYFLVAFGAPTGALILAAIYARQRDKLDEKYGIDHSTADSGVGNDGGQQE
;
A
#
# COMPACT_ATOMS: atom_id res chain seq x y z
N MET A 1 85.86 0.06 35.83
CA MET A 1 85.26 0.53 34.57
C MET A 1 84.65 -0.67 33.86
N THR A 2 83.36 -0.86 34.12
CA THR A 2 82.36 -1.63 33.35
C THR A 2 82.13 -0.91 32.00
N ASP A 3 81.78 -1.53 30.86
CA ASP A 3 80.49 -2.11 30.44
C ASP A 3 80.71 -3.01 29.21
N ASN A 4 80.28 -4.27 29.17
CA ASN A 4 78.96 -4.87 28.90
C ASN A 4 78.35 -4.65 27.50
N SER A 5 78.12 -5.80 26.85
CA SER A 5 77.82 -6.05 25.45
C SER A 5 76.43 -5.60 24.95
N SER A 6 76.40 -5.33 23.63
CA SER A 6 75.35 -5.63 22.65
C SER A 6 73.92 -5.13 22.90
N ARG A 7 73.51 -4.08 22.16
CA ARG A 7 72.12 -3.81 21.78
C ARG A 7 72.04 -3.43 20.30
N ASN A 8 71.29 -4.23 19.54
CA ASN A 8 70.84 -3.94 18.18
C ASN A 8 69.45 -3.27 18.28
N PRO A 9 69.12 -2.18 17.56
CA PRO A 9 67.81 -1.56 17.62
C PRO A 9 66.90 -2.24 16.59
N GLY A 10 65.86 -2.93 17.07
CA GLY A 10 64.80 -3.51 16.25
C GLY A 10 63.45 -3.18 16.86
N ASP A 11 62.83 -2.19 16.24
CA ASP A 11 61.44 -1.71 16.26
C ASP A 11 60.42 -2.25 17.27
N ALA A 12 59.75 -1.26 17.86
CA ALA A 12 58.64 -1.34 18.79
C ALA A 12 57.35 -1.86 18.12
N ALA A 13 56.72 -2.86 18.74
CA ALA A 13 55.29 -3.11 18.61
C ALA A 13 54.66 -2.96 19.99
N THR A 14 53.98 -1.83 20.19
CA THR A 14 53.14 -1.53 21.34
C THR A 14 51.83 -2.31 21.22
N ASP A 15 51.65 -3.35 22.02
CA ASP A 15 50.33 -3.97 22.25
C ASP A 15 49.75 -3.43 23.55
N GLY A 16 48.67 -2.67 23.42
CA GLY A 16 47.99 -2.01 24.52
C GLY A 16 46.77 -1.25 24.00
N GLY A 17 45.62 -1.91 23.93
CA GLY A 17 44.38 -1.27 23.49
C GLY A 17 43.14 -2.09 23.82
N ARG A 18 42.48 -1.72 24.92
CA ARG A 18 41.23 -2.27 25.46
C ARG A 18 40.04 -2.13 24.50
N ALA A 19 39.14 -3.13 24.56
CA ALA A 19 37.93 -3.38 23.77
C ALA A 19 36.98 -2.19 23.51
N PRO A 20 36.16 -2.32 22.46
CA PRO A 20 34.72 -2.27 22.64
C PRO A 20 34.09 -3.61 22.24
N ASP A 21 33.21 -4.07 23.12
CA ASP A 21 32.28 -5.15 22.87
C ASP A 21 31.54 -4.87 21.56
N ASP A 22 31.68 -5.78 20.59
CA ASP A 22 30.84 -5.83 19.41
C ASP A 22 29.42 -6.13 19.89
N ALA A 23 28.68 -5.08 20.22
CA ALA A 23 27.24 -5.11 20.32
C ALA A 23 26.72 -5.46 18.92
N ALA A 24 26.65 -6.76 18.64
CA ALA A 24 25.82 -7.32 17.59
C ALA A 24 24.41 -6.81 17.89
N THR A 25 24.00 -5.78 17.14
CA THR A 25 22.61 -5.38 17.09
C THR A 25 21.88 -6.57 16.51
N ASP A 26 21.13 -7.25 17.37
CA ASP A 26 20.14 -8.22 16.95
C ASP A 26 19.10 -7.45 16.14
N GLY A 27 19.27 -7.41 14.83
CA GLY A 27 18.34 -6.80 13.88
C GLY A 27 16.95 -7.47 13.86
N GLY A 28 16.47 -7.95 14.99
CA GLY A 28 15.10 -8.36 15.25
C GLY A 28 14.26 -7.13 15.51
N VAL A 29 13.82 -6.47 14.42
CA VAL A 29 12.44 -5.99 14.19
C VAL A 29 12.40 -5.12 12.93
N ALA A 30 12.81 -5.66 11.79
CA ALA A 30 12.33 -5.19 10.49
C ALA A 30 11.37 -6.25 9.94
N THR A 31 10.17 -6.22 10.52
CA THR A 31 8.89 -6.71 10.00
C THR A 31 8.95 -7.67 8.80
N GLY A 32 8.47 -8.92 9.00
CA GLY A 32 8.39 -9.94 7.95
C GLY A 32 7.68 -9.51 6.66
N ALA A 33 6.95 -8.39 6.66
CA ALA A 33 6.43 -7.73 5.46
C ALA A 33 7.53 -7.22 4.51
N ALA A 34 8.59 -6.56 5.03
CA ALA A 34 9.70 -6.05 4.23
C ALA A 34 10.59 -7.18 3.65
N GLN A 35 10.74 -8.28 4.39
CA GLN A 35 11.45 -9.48 3.92
C GLN A 35 10.67 -10.24 2.83
N THR A 36 9.33 -10.21 2.90
CA THR A 36 8.44 -10.86 1.91
C THR A 36 8.48 -10.14 0.56
N HIS A 37 8.64 -8.82 0.55
CA HIS A 37 8.78 -8.01 -0.68
C HIS A 37 10.09 -8.26 -1.43
N LYS A 38 11.19 -8.61 -0.75
CA LYS A 38 12.47 -8.93 -1.41
C LYS A 38 12.50 -10.31 -2.06
N ASN A 39 11.62 -11.21 -1.65
CA ASN A 39 11.58 -12.59 -2.12
C ASN A 39 10.44 -12.85 -3.13
N THR A 40 9.72 -11.80 -3.53
CA THR A 40 8.72 -11.89 -4.60
C THR A 40 9.34 -11.34 -5.87
N ASP A 41 9.74 -12.24 -6.76
CA ASP A 41 10.32 -11.88 -8.05
C ASP A 41 9.20 -11.56 -9.06
N TYR A 42 8.80 -10.28 -9.08
CA TYR A 42 7.75 -9.76 -9.96
C TYR A 42 8.10 -9.88 -11.46
N LEU A 43 9.33 -10.25 -11.82
CA LEU A 43 9.77 -10.49 -13.19
C LEU A 43 9.74 -11.98 -13.59
N SER A 44 9.87 -12.89 -12.62
CA SER A 44 9.96 -14.34 -12.89
C SER A 44 8.68 -15.13 -12.56
N GLU A 45 7.68 -14.51 -11.95
CA GLU A 45 6.43 -15.18 -11.60
C GLU A 45 5.41 -15.14 -12.76
N GLU A 46 4.99 -16.32 -13.24
CA GLU A 46 4.08 -16.45 -14.38
C GLU A 46 2.77 -15.67 -14.16
N VAL A 47 2.50 -14.74 -15.09
CA VAL A 47 1.33 -13.86 -15.09
C VAL A 47 0.05 -14.67 -15.31
N ASN A 48 -0.53 -15.17 -14.23
CA ASN A 48 -1.89 -15.71 -14.22
C ASN A 48 -2.90 -14.58 -14.00
N LEU A 49 -3.39 -14.00 -15.09
CA LEU A 49 -4.43 -12.96 -15.09
C LEU A 49 -5.71 -13.37 -14.33
N LEU A 50 -5.97 -14.68 -14.21
CA LEU A 50 -7.16 -15.23 -13.56
C LEU A 50 -6.90 -15.69 -12.11
N LYS A 51 -5.63 -15.72 -11.65
CA LYS A 51 -5.22 -16.10 -10.29
C LYS A 51 -4.00 -15.26 -9.86
N PRO A 52 -4.21 -14.04 -9.34
CA PRO A 52 -3.10 -13.23 -8.84
C PRO A 52 -2.44 -13.92 -7.65
N SER A 53 -1.12 -14.08 -7.69
CA SER A 53 -0.35 -14.88 -6.72
C SER A 53 0.18 -14.08 -5.53
N THR A 54 0.26 -12.75 -5.62
CA THR A 54 0.76 -11.91 -4.52
C THR A 54 -0.32 -11.55 -3.49
N ALA A 55 0.05 -11.44 -2.21
CA ALA A 55 -0.88 -11.09 -1.13
C ALA A 55 -1.48 -9.68 -1.32
N TYR A 56 -0.69 -8.71 -1.77
CA TYR A 56 -1.12 -7.35 -2.08
C TYR A 56 -2.28 -7.31 -3.09
N MET A 57 -2.14 -8.02 -4.21
CA MET A 57 -3.13 -7.96 -5.29
C MET A 57 -4.44 -8.66 -4.92
N ARG A 58 -4.40 -9.73 -4.11
CA ARG A 58 -5.60 -10.38 -3.57
C ARG A 58 -6.37 -9.44 -2.62
N ASP A 59 -5.66 -8.72 -1.76
CA ASP A 59 -6.28 -7.76 -0.84
C ASP A 59 -6.86 -6.55 -1.61
N HIS A 60 -6.15 -6.03 -2.62
CA HIS A 60 -6.67 -4.97 -3.50
C HIS A 60 -7.94 -5.41 -4.23
N LEU A 61 -7.92 -6.62 -4.82
CA LEU A 61 -9.08 -7.16 -5.53
C LEU A 61 -10.27 -7.36 -4.58
N ARG A 62 -10.03 -7.75 -3.32
CA ARG A 62 -11.07 -7.85 -2.30
C ARG A 62 -11.70 -6.48 -2.01
N ILE A 63 -10.89 -5.42 -1.89
CA ILE A 63 -11.37 -4.04 -1.72
C ILE A 63 -12.23 -3.62 -2.92
N VAL A 64 -11.72 -3.79 -4.15
CA VAL A 64 -12.46 -3.44 -5.37
C VAL A 64 -13.77 -4.21 -5.47
N TRP A 65 -13.76 -5.52 -5.19
CA TRP A 65 -14.95 -6.36 -5.27
C TRP A 65 -15.98 -6.01 -4.20
N THR A 66 -15.55 -5.69 -2.97
CA THR A 66 -16.46 -5.19 -1.93
C THR A 66 -17.08 -3.84 -2.33
N GLY A 67 -16.29 -2.92 -2.87
CA GLY A 67 -16.79 -1.66 -3.41
C GLY A 67 -17.80 -1.87 -4.54
N PHE A 68 -17.52 -2.81 -5.45
CA PHE A 68 -18.41 -3.18 -6.54
C PHE A 68 -19.76 -3.72 -6.03
N ILE A 69 -19.77 -4.61 -5.02
CA ILE A 69 -21.02 -5.12 -4.44
C ILE A 69 -21.83 -4.00 -3.81
N VAL A 70 -21.18 -3.15 -3.01
CA VAL A 70 -21.89 -2.04 -2.36
C VAL A 70 -22.44 -1.08 -3.40
N TRP A 71 -21.66 -0.76 -4.43
CA TRP A 71 -22.10 0.05 -5.56
C TRP A 71 -23.30 -0.59 -6.27
N ALA A 72 -23.25 -1.89 -6.56
CA ALA A 72 -24.35 -2.60 -7.21
C ALA A 72 -25.61 -2.56 -6.35
N LEU A 73 -25.51 -2.73 -5.03
CA LEU A 73 -26.64 -2.60 -4.12
C LEU A 73 -27.21 -1.17 -4.09
N ILE A 74 -26.37 -0.14 -4.18
CA ILE A 74 -26.84 1.25 -4.21
C ILE A 74 -27.56 1.57 -5.53
N VAL A 75 -27.02 1.12 -6.66
CA VAL A 75 -27.55 1.45 -8.00
C VAL A 75 -28.74 0.57 -8.37
N PHE A 76 -28.63 -0.74 -8.17
CA PHE A 76 -29.69 -1.68 -8.50
C PHE A 76 -30.70 -1.85 -7.37
N GLY A 77 -30.33 -1.54 -6.12
CA GLY A 77 -31.21 -1.66 -4.95
C GLY A 77 -32.57 -1.01 -5.13
N PRO A 78 -32.67 0.26 -5.58
CA PRO A 78 -33.97 0.89 -5.80
C PRO A 78 -34.83 0.16 -6.85
N VAL A 79 -34.24 -0.34 -7.92
CA VAL A 79 -34.94 -1.09 -8.97
C VAL A 79 -35.44 -2.43 -8.41
N THR A 80 -34.56 -3.18 -7.73
CA THR A 80 -34.90 -4.47 -7.13
C THR A 80 -35.94 -4.33 -6.02
N LEU A 81 -35.83 -3.32 -5.15
CA LEU A 81 -36.85 -3.03 -4.14
C LEU A 81 -38.19 -2.63 -4.76
N THR A 82 -38.19 -1.95 -5.91
CA THR A 82 -39.45 -1.59 -6.58
C THR A 82 -40.17 -2.83 -7.11
N MET A 83 -39.43 -3.88 -7.52
CA MET A 83 -40.04 -5.17 -7.87
C MET A 83 -40.55 -5.93 -6.64
N LEU A 84 -39.83 -5.88 -5.51
CA LEU A 84 -40.17 -6.63 -4.28
C LEU A 84 -41.25 -5.95 -3.43
N ALA A 85 -41.24 -4.62 -3.36
CA ALA A 85 -42.13 -3.80 -2.54
C ALA A 85 -42.67 -2.59 -3.33
N PRO A 86 -43.48 -2.81 -4.39
CA PRO A 86 -43.98 -1.73 -5.22
C PRO A 86 -44.74 -0.66 -4.41
N GLY A 87 -45.58 -1.06 -3.44
CA GLY A 87 -46.41 -0.13 -2.68
C GLY A 87 -45.59 0.91 -1.88
N VAL A 88 -44.51 0.47 -1.22
CA VAL A 88 -43.62 1.40 -0.49
C VAL A 88 -42.84 2.26 -1.49
N MET A 89 -42.30 1.65 -2.54
CA MET A 89 -41.46 2.35 -3.52
C MET A 89 -42.22 3.36 -4.39
N THR A 90 -43.53 3.16 -4.61
CA THR A 90 -44.36 4.10 -5.37
C THR A 90 -45.08 5.13 -4.49
N THR A 91 -45.04 4.98 -3.16
CA THR A 91 -45.58 5.97 -2.23
C THR A 91 -44.89 7.32 -2.44
N THR A 92 -45.69 8.37 -2.58
CA THR A 92 -45.20 9.74 -2.75
C THR A 92 -44.64 10.29 -1.45
N MET A 93 -43.49 10.96 -1.54
CA MET A 93 -42.93 11.61 -0.37
C MET A 93 -43.75 12.86 0.01
N PRO A 94 -43.99 13.09 1.31
CA PRO A 94 -44.87 14.15 1.80
C PRO A 94 -44.38 15.57 1.48
N VAL A 95 -43.06 15.77 1.27
CA VAL A 95 -42.47 17.09 1.00
C VAL A 95 -42.25 17.34 -0.49
N LEU A 96 -41.73 16.35 -1.22
CA LEU A 96 -41.28 16.51 -2.60
C LEU A 96 -42.29 16.01 -3.65
N GLY A 97 -43.34 15.28 -3.24
CA GLY A 97 -44.46 14.91 -4.09
C GLY A 97 -44.18 13.82 -5.14
N PHE A 98 -42.94 13.34 -5.26
CA PHE A 98 -42.58 12.24 -6.16
C PHE A 98 -42.34 10.92 -5.41
N PRO A 99 -42.50 9.76 -6.09
CA PRO A 99 -42.28 8.44 -5.50
C PRO A 99 -40.87 8.19 -4.93
N TRP A 100 -40.77 7.36 -3.89
CA TRP A 100 -39.52 7.00 -3.21
C TRP A 100 -38.41 6.48 -4.13
N HIS A 101 -38.74 5.64 -5.12
CA HIS A 101 -37.72 5.08 -6.02
C HIS A 101 -36.96 6.15 -6.81
N TYR A 102 -37.62 7.24 -7.22
CA TYR A 102 -36.94 8.35 -7.89
C TYR A 102 -35.95 9.06 -6.97
N PHE A 103 -36.31 9.23 -5.69
CA PHE A 103 -35.42 9.85 -4.70
C PHE A 103 -34.17 9.02 -4.47
N LEU A 104 -34.36 7.71 -4.24
CA LEU A 104 -33.27 6.80 -3.92
C LEU A 104 -32.29 6.69 -5.08
N VAL A 105 -32.76 6.74 -6.33
CA VAL A 105 -31.86 6.78 -7.50
C VAL A 105 -31.17 8.15 -7.60
N ALA A 106 -31.93 9.25 -7.56
CA ALA A 106 -31.40 10.59 -7.80
C ALA A 106 -30.41 11.06 -6.72
N PHE A 107 -30.65 10.72 -5.45
CA PHE A 107 -29.75 11.05 -4.35
C PHE A 107 -28.82 9.91 -3.98
N GLY A 108 -29.33 8.68 -3.90
CA GLY A 108 -28.55 7.53 -3.43
C GLY A 108 -27.37 7.21 -4.33
N ALA A 109 -27.52 7.25 -5.66
CA ALA A 109 -26.41 6.94 -6.55
C ALA A 109 -25.28 7.98 -6.48
N PRO A 110 -25.52 9.31 -6.61
CA PRO A 110 -24.44 10.29 -6.48
C PRO A 110 -23.82 10.33 -5.07
N THR A 111 -24.63 10.34 -4.01
CA THR A 111 -24.10 10.39 -2.64
C THR A 111 -23.35 9.11 -2.28
N GLY A 112 -23.88 7.95 -2.68
CA GLY A 112 -23.24 6.66 -2.52
C GLY A 112 -21.90 6.58 -3.24
N ALA A 113 -21.81 7.11 -4.46
CA ALA A 113 -20.55 7.17 -5.20
C ALA A 113 -19.49 8.03 -4.49
N LEU A 114 -19.88 9.20 -3.96
CA LEU A 114 -18.97 10.07 -3.20
C LEU A 114 -18.46 9.40 -1.92
N ILE A 115 -19.35 8.75 -1.18
CA ILE A 115 -18.99 8.01 0.03
C ILE A 115 -18.07 6.84 -0.31
N LEU A 116 -18.39 6.07 -1.35
CA LEU A 116 -17.54 4.96 -1.81
C LEU A 116 -16.16 5.44 -2.22
N ALA A 117 -16.06 6.56 -2.95
CA ALA A 117 -14.78 7.14 -3.35
C ALA A 117 -13.94 7.51 -2.13
N ALA A 118 -14.53 8.16 -1.13
CA ALA A 118 -13.84 8.55 0.10
C ALA A 118 -13.37 7.33 0.93
N ILE A 119 -14.21 6.29 1.02
CA ILE A 119 -13.85 5.04 1.72
C ILE A 119 -12.76 4.30 0.96
N TYR A 120 -12.88 4.20 -0.36
CA TYR A 120 -11.93 3.51 -1.23
C TYR A 120 -10.55 4.15 -1.15
N ALA A 121 -10.46 5.48 -1.20
CA ALA A 121 -9.18 6.20 -1.04
C ALA A 121 -8.49 5.81 0.27
N ARG A 122 -9.21 5.84 1.40
CA ARG A 122 -8.65 5.45 2.71
C ARG A 122 -8.26 3.97 2.78
N GLN A 123 -9.04 3.09 2.16
CA GLN A 123 -8.73 1.66 2.14
C GLN A 123 -7.51 1.35 1.28
N ARG A 124 -7.32 2.13 0.20
CA ARG A 124 -6.12 2.06 -0.64
C ARG A 124 -4.88 2.53 0.12
N ASP A 125 -4.94 3.68 0.79
CA ASP A 125 -3.80 4.18 1.58
C ASP A 125 -3.36 3.17 2.66
N LYS A 126 -4.32 2.56 3.36
CA LYS A 126 -4.04 1.50 4.35
C LYS A 126 -3.45 0.25 3.73
N LEU A 127 -3.83 -0.06 2.50
CA LEU A 127 -3.28 -1.20 1.78
C LEU A 127 -1.81 -0.92 1.42
N ASP A 128 -1.52 0.28 0.93
CA ASP A 128 -0.17 0.69 0.56
C ASP A 128 0.75 0.70 1.81
N GLU A 129 0.27 1.22 2.95
CA GLU A 129 0.99 1.19 4.24
C GLU A 129 1.27 -0.25 4.72
N LYS A 130 0.28 -1.15 4.61
CA LYS A 130 0.42 -2.56 5.03
C LYS A 130 1.54 -3.30 4.28
N TYR A 131 1.78 -2.92 3.03
CA TYR A 131 2.78 -3.55 2.16
C TYR A 131 4.02 -2.67 1.95
N GLY A 132 4.13 -1.54 2.67
CA GLY A 132 5.31 -0.66 2.63
C GLY A 132 5.56 -0.01 1.27
N ILE A 133 4.50 0.29 0.51
CA ILE A 133 4.60 0.93 -0.81
C ILE A 133 4.65 2.45 -0.60
N ASP A 134 5.83 3.04 -0.67
CA ASP A 134 6.00 4.50 -0.67
C ASP A 134 5.85 5.05 -2.10
N HIS A 135 4.84 5.90 -2.30
CA HIS A 135 4.62 6.64 -3.54
C HIS A 135 5.21 8.07 -3.52
N SER A 136 5.96 8.43 -2.47
CA SER A 136 6.61 9.73 -2.30
C SER A 136 7.81 9.97 -3.21
N THR A 137 8.23 8.96 -3.97
CA THR A 137 9.29 9.08 -4.99
C THR A 137 8.74 8.67 -6.35
N ALA A 138 7.68 9.35 -6.81
CA ALA A 138 7.59 9.57 -8.24
C ALA A 138 8.76 10.48 -8.59
N ASP A 139 9.80 9.87 -9.14
CA ASP A 139 11.01 10.51 -9.64
C ASP A 139 10.65 11.88 -10.23
N SER A 140 11.19 12.93 -9.62
CA SER A 140 11.42 14.18 -10.31
C SER A 140 12.49 13.88 -11.35
N GLY A 141 12.09 13.11 -12.37
CA GLY A 141 12.81 12.89 -13.60
C GLY A 141 12.80 14.21 -14.34
N VAL A 142 13.66 15.08 -13.85
CA VAL A 142 14.22 16.23 -14.52
C VAL A 142 14.57 15.75 -15.93
N GLY A 143 13.74 16.13 -16.90
CA GLY A 143 14.15 16.15 -18.30
C GLY A 143 15.25 17.19 -18.42
N ASN A 144 16.48 16.79 -18.13
CA ASN A 144 17.65 17.59 -18.41
C ASN A 144 18.74 16.71 -19.00
N ASP A 145 19.24 17.20 -20.13
CA ASP A 145 20.50 16.90 -20.76
C ASP A 145 20.58 15.71 -21.74
N GLY A 146 20.28 16.04 -22.99
CA GLY A 146 20.81 15.36 -24.17
C GLY A 146 21.13 16.36 -25.28
N GLY A 147 21.54 17.58 -24.93
CA GLY A 147 21.71 18.68 -25.87
C GLY A 147 23.00 19.46 -25.67
N GLN A 148 24.16 18.84 -25.91
CA GLN A 148 25.41 19.50 -26.33
C GLN A 148 26.17 18.52 -27.24
N GLN A 149 26.39 18.89 -28.51
CA GLN A 149 27.71 19.28 -29.09
C GLN A 149 28.70 18.10 -29.04
N GLU A 150 29.13 17.49 -30.15
CA GLU A 150 29.83 18.09 -31.32
C GLU A 150 29.49 17.41 -32.65
#